data_AF-R8YVU0-F1
#
_entry.id   AF-R8YVU0-F1
#
_cell.length_a   1.000
_cell.length_b   1.000
_cell.length_c   1.000
_cell.angle_alpha   90.00
_cell.angle_beta   90.00
_cell.angle_gamma   90.00
#
_symmetry.space_group_name_H-M   'P 1'
#
loop_
_entity.id
_entity.type
_entity.pdbx_description
1 polymer ?
#
loop_
_entity_poly.entity_id
_entity_poly.type
_entity_poly.pdbx_seq_one_letter_code
_entity_poly.pdbx_strand_id
1 'polypeptide(L)'
;MDNYKIKVKDEAESKEAQELFAQLGYELDTFFGNYEPNTKWVLACKDGSMGCASDGMAKETLKELSLPQLRDLVVLKRNDVKDATHEHKQFPEFKYLHTGDNRYAWMVDSKTWEESDCDHAWHVAHTQPVQTATQDQGLISGAEALRALADGKSVEASTEFSPTVWEDAANYSANEFLAEETAETEDYCSMKLFFRLKPQTIKLDLEIPAPFKAKIGGRDDTSFILNVGRHQYLYQNEDDYTKARNALEAVFDAALGGYNS
;
A
#
# COMPACT_ATOMS: atom_id res chain seq x y z
N MET A 1 10.39 -29.00 3.91
CA MET A 1 9.06 -28.42 3.69
C MET A 1 8.15 -28.95 4.77
N ASP A 2 7.22 -28.13 5.26
CA ASP A 2 6.25 -28.54 6.27
C ASP A 2 4.88 -28.77 5.61
N ASN A 3 3.93 -29.20 6.44
CA ASN A 3 2.54 -29.41 6.05
C ASN A 3 1.70 -28.18 6.43
N TYR A 4 1.17 -27.46 5.44
CA TYR A 4 0.35 -26.27 5.63
C TYR A 4 -1.03 -26.40 4.99
N LYS A 5 -2.01 -25.68 5.53
CA LYS A 5 -3.31 -25.44 4.90
C LYS A 5 -3.71 -23.98 5.05
N ILE A 6 -4.28 -23.40 4.01
CA ILE A 6 -4.79 -22.02 4.00
C ILE A 6 -6.23 -22.03 3.54
N LYS A 7 -7.09 -21.35 4.30
CA LYS A 7 -8.49 -21.18 3.92
C LYS A 7 -8.61 -20.07 2.89
N VAL A 8 -9.31 -20.35 1.80
CA VAL A 8 -9.50 -19.40 0.68
C VAL A 8 -10.99 -19.20 0.40
N LYS A 9 -11.38 -17.99 0.02
CA LYS A 9 -12.77 -17.61 -0.24
C LYS A 9 -13.14 -17.65 -1.70
N ASP A 10 -12.19 -17.36 -2.58
CA ASP A 10 -12.38 -17.24 -4.02
C ASP A 10 -11.16 -17.74 -4.79
N GLU A 11 -11.25 -17.73 -6.12
CA GLU A 11 -10.20 -18.15 -7.02
C GLU A 11 -8.95 -17.25 -6.93
N ALA A 12 -9.12 -15.96 -6.62
CA ALA A 12 -8.02 -15.02 -6.54
C ALA A 12 -7.15 -15.28 -5.29
N GLU A 13 -7.77 -15.45 -4.12
CA GLU A 13 -7.08 -15.86 -2.88
C GLU A 13 -6.39 -17.23 -3.05
N SER A 14 -7.02 -18.16 -3.78
CA SER A 14 -6.43 -19.46 -4.08
C SER A 14 -5.18 -19.34 -4.96
N LYS A 15 -5.27 -18.56 -6.03
CA LYS A 15 -4.14 -18.33 -6.94
C LYS A 15 -2.99 -17.65 -6.21
N GLU A 16 -3.27 -16.65 -5.39
CA GLU A 16 -2.25 -15.97 -4.59
C GLU A 16 -1.55 -16.94 -3.63
N ALA A 17 -2.32 -17.77 -2.91
CA ALA A 17 -1.75 -18.78 -2.02
C ALA A 17 -0.85 -19.79 -2.77
N GLN A 18 -1.26 -20.24 -3.96
CA GLN A 18 -0.46 -21.12 -4.79
C GLN A 18 0.86 -20.46 -5.25
N GLU A 19 0.80 -19.21 -5.72
CA GLU A 19 1.98 -18.45 -6.13
C GLU A 19 2.96 -18.23 -4.97
N LEU A 20 2.45 -17.98 -3.76
CA LEU A 20 3.27 -17.85 -2.55
C LEU A 20 3.89 -19.20 -2.15
N PHE A 21 3.16 -20.31 -2.22
CA PHE A 21 3.73 -21.64 -1.97
C PHE A 21 4.78 -22.01 -3.03
N ALA A 22 4.60 -21.59 -4.28
CA ALA A 22 5.60 -21.81 -5.33
C ALA A 22 6.92 -21.09 -5.01
N GLN A 23 6.84 -19.88 -4.46
CA GLN A 23 8.02 -19.14 -3.98
C GLN A 23 8.71 -19.82 -2.79
N LEU A 24 7.97 -20.58 -1.97
CA LEU A 24 8.55 -21.44 -0.93
C LEU A 24 9.17 -22.74 -1.48
N GLY A 25 9.03 -23.01 -2.77
CA GLY A 25 9.57 -24.16 -3.48
C GLY A 25 8.61 -25.34 -3.61
N TYR A 26 7.34 -25.19 -3.27
CA TYR A 26 6.34 -26.24 -3.49
C TYR A 26 5.92 -26.29 -4.97
N GLU A 27 5.57 -27.47 -5.45
CA GLU A 27 5.15 -27.71 -6.83
C GLU A 27 3.67 -28.03 -6.90
N LEU A 28 2.98 -27.46 -7.89
CA LEU A 28 1.57 -27.69 -8.10
C LEU A 28 1.33 -29.14 -8.56
N ASP A 29 0.53 -29.89 -7.80
CA ASP A 29 0.12 -31.23 -8.21
C ASP A 29 -0.86 -31.14 -9.39
N THR A 30 -0.51 -31.78 -10.50
CA THR A 30 -1.32 -31.78 -11.72
C THR A 30 -2.72 -32.37 -11.55
N PHE A 31 -2.97 -33.18 -10.52
CA PHE A 31 -4.27 -33.80 -10.26
C PHE A 31 -5.20 -32.95 -9.39
N PHE A 32 -4.66 -32.04 -8.57
CA PHE A 32 -5.43 -31.26 -7.60
C PHE A 32 -5.13 -29.76 -7.64
N GLY A 33 -4.32 -29.28 -8.58
CA GLY A 33 -3.85 -27.89 -8.61
C GLY A 33 -4.90 -26.84 -9.01
N ASN A 34 -5.95 -27.24 -9.71
CA ASN A 34 -6.93 -26.29 -10.23
C ASN A 34 -7.95 -25.89 -9.17
N TYR A 35 -8.29 -24.59 -9.16
CA TYR A 35 -9.40 -24.10 -8.36
C TYR A 35 -10.73 -24.64 -8.91
N GLU A 36 -11.52 -25.25 -8.03
CA GLU A 36 -12.90 -25.66 -8.29
C GLU A 36 -13.88 -24.85 -7.43
N PRO A 37 -15.17 -24.69 -7.82
CA PRO A 37 -16.15 -23.92 -7.03
C PRO A 37 -16.37 -24.41 -5.59
N ASN A 38 -16.04 -25.67 -5.31
CA ASN A 38 -16.09 -26.27 -3.97
C ASN A 38 -14.77 -26.12 -3.18
N THR A 39 -13.77 -25.44 -3.74
CA THR A 39 -12.47 -25.23 -3.12
C THR A 39 -12.62 -24.32 -1.92
N LYS A 40 -12.10 -24.78 -0.80
CA LYS A 40 -12.07 -24.04 0.47
C LYS A 40 -10.66 -23.88 1.00
N TRP A 41 -9.73 -24.69 0.50
CA TRP A 41 -8.38 -24.78 1.02
C TRP A 41 -7.35 -24.86 -0.10
N VAL A 42 -6.18 -24.27 0.15
CA VAL A 42 -4.93 -24.60 -0.54
C VAL A 42 -4.03 -25.32 0.45
N LEU A 43 -3.55 -26.50 0.06
CA LEU A 43 -2.74 -27.39 0.89
C LEU A 43 -1.31 -27.43 0.34
N ALA A 44 -0.34 -27.50 1.24
CA ALA A 44 1.07 -27.71 0.90
C ALA A 44 1.59 -28.86 1.77
N CYS A 45 2.20 -29.87 1.14
CA CYS A 45 2.56 -31.13 1.75
C CYS A 45 4.08 -31.27 1.91
N LYS A 46 4.51 -32.02 2.91
CA LYS A 46 5.93 -32.24 3.24
C LYS A 46 6.74 -32.87 2.10
N ASP A 47 6.08 -33.57 1.18
CA ASP A 47 6.69 -34.12 -0.03
C ASP A 47 7.00 -33.07 -1.12
N GLY A 48 6.60 -31.81 -0.88
CA GLY A 48 6.80 -30.68 -1.79
C GLY A 48 5.64 -30.43 -2.74
N SER A 49 4.58 -31.24 -2.70
CA SER A 49 3.37 -31.01 -3.50
C SER A 49 2.46 -29.95 -2.87
N MET A 50 1.72 -29.24 -3.71
CA MET A 50 0.61 -28.38 -3.28
C MET A 50 -0.63 -28.58 -4.16
N GLY A 51 -1.81 -28.23 -3.65
CA GLY A 51 -3.04 -28.28 -4.43
C GLY A 51 -4.25 -27.69 -3.72
N CYS A 52 -5.34 -27.59 -4.46
CA CYS A 52 -6.64 -27.15 -3.98
C CYS A 52 -7.42 -28.31 -3.35
N ALA A 53 -8.17 -28.00 -2.29
CA ALA A 53 -8.97 -28.98 -1.58
C ALA A 53 -10.32 -28.41 -1.12
N SER A 54 -11.32 -29.28 -1.08
CA SER A 54 -12.59 -29.06 -0.39
C SER A 54 -12.47 -29.40 1.10
N ASP A 55 -13.46 -29.02 1.91
CA ASP A 55 -13.43 -29.20 3.38
C ASP A 55 -13.17 -30.64 3.83
N GLY A 56 -13.59 -31.65 3.05
CA GLY A 56 -13.41 -33.07 3.40
C GLY A 56 -11.98 -33.60 3.26
N MET A 57 -11.09 -32.86 2.57
CA MET A 57 -9.73 -33.31 2.27
C MET A 57 -8.66 -32.62 3.15
N ALA A 58 -9.01 -31.54 3.85
CA ALA A 58 -8.11 -30.83 4.75
C ALA A 58 -8.00 -31.56 6.11
N LYS A 59 -6.97 -32.41 6.27
CA LYS A 59 -6.72 -33.13 7.53
C LYS A 59 -6.36 -32.17 8.67
N GLU A 60 -6.76 -32.48 9.90
CA GLU A 60 -6.38 -31.72 11.12
C GLU A 60 -4.88 -31.73 11.41
N THR A 61 -4.14 -32.66 10.81
CA THR A 61 -2.68 -32.76 10.94
C THR A 61 -1.90 -31.69 10.17
N LEU A 62 -2.57 -30.86 9.36
CA LEU A 62 -1.97 -29.77 8.59
C LEU A 62 -1.96 -28.48 9.44
N LYS A 63 -0.83 -27.78 9.48
CA LYS A 63 -0.73 -26.50 10.19
C LYS A 63 -1.53 -25.44 9.43
N GLU A 64 -2.54 -24.89 10.09
CA GLU A 64 -3.34 -23.81 9.50
C GLU A 64 -2.55 -22.51 9.51
N LEU A 65 -2.50 -21.84 8.35
CA LEU A 65 -1.93 -20.52 8.19
C LEU A 65 -2.99 -19.58 7.63
N SER A 66 -2.90 -18.31 8.02
CA SER A 66 -3.57 -17.23 7.30
C SER A 66 -2.73 -16.79 6.10
N LEU A 67 -3.37 -16.17 5.10
CA LEU A 67 -2.67 -15.65 3.92
C LEU A 67 -1.55 -14.65 4.29
N PRO A 68 -1.74 -13.71 5.25
CA PRO A 68 -0.64 -12.86 5.73
C PRO A 68 0.55 -13.65 6.30
N GLN A 69 0.29 -14.68 7.11
CA GLN A 69 1.36 -15.53 7.66
C GLN A 69 2.12 -16.29 6.57
N LEU A 70 1.45 -16.67 5.48
CA LEU A 70 2.15 -17.26 4.33
C LEU A 70 3.07 -16.26 3.64
N ARG A 71 2.63 -15.01 3.44
CA ARG A 71 3.47 -13.93 2.90
C ARG A 71 4.70 -13.71 3.78
N ASP A 72 4.53 -13.70 5.10
CA ASP A 72 5.64 -13.57 6.07
C ASP A 72 6.65 -14.73 5.92
N LEU A 73 6.18 -15.96 5.73
CA LEU A 73 7.07 -17.11 5.49
C LEU A 73 7.85 -16.99 4.18
N VAL A 74 7.21 -16.48 3.12
CA VAL A 74 7.89 -16.24 1.82
C VAL A 74 9.02 -15.22 1.98
N VAL A 75 8.76 -14.13 2.70
CA VAL A 75 9.76 -13.10 3.01
C VAL A 75 10.94 -13.70 3.78
N LEU A 76 10.66 -14.45 4.85
CA LEU A 76 11.71 -15.12 5.64
C LEU A 76 12.50 -16.12 4.79
N LYS A 77 11.86 -16.81 3.85
CA LYS A 77 12.52 -17.78 2.96
C LYS A 77 13.41 -17.12 1.91
N ARG A 78 12.97 -16.00 1.33
CA ARG A 78 13.78 -15.20 0.39
C ARG A 78 15.05 -14.70 1.07
N ASN A 79 14.92 -14.37 2.36
CA ASN A 79 16.05 -14.04 3.21
C ASN A 79 16.91 -12.91 2.62
N ASP A 80 16.23 -11.84 2.22
CA ASP A 80 16.81 -10.64 1.64
C ASP A 80 16.64 -9.47 2.62
N VAL A 81 17.72 -8.73 2.87
CA VAL A 81 17.72 -7.53 3.71
C VAL A 81 16.78 -6.44 3.20
N LYS A 82 16.49 -6.44 1.88
CA LYS A 82 15.55 -5.50 1.25
C LYS A 82 14.11 -5.67 1.72
N ASP A 83 13.81 -6.77 2.40
CA ASP A 83 12.49 -7.04 2.97
C ASP A 83 12.28 -6.39 4.33
N ALA A 84 13.28 -5.67 4.83
CA ALA A 84 13.19 -4.92 6.07
C ALA A 84 11.97 -4.00 6.06
N THR A 85 11.11 -4.17 7.05
CA THR A 85 9.99 -3.25 7.26
C THR A 85 10.36 -2.11 8.19
N HIS A 86 11.39 -2.29 9.02
CA HIS A 86 11.86 -1.33 10.00
C HIS A 86 13.40 -1.22 10.02
N GLU A 87 13.90 -0.08 10.50
CA GLU A 87 15.33 0.18 10.70
C GLU A 87 15.55 0.88 12.04
N HIS A 88 16.76 0.81 12.58
CA HIS A 88 17.08 1.51 13.82
C HIS A 88 17.13 3.02 13.61
N LYS A 89 16.54 3.79 14.53
CA LYS A 89 16.43 5.27 14.42
C LYS A 89 17.77 5.99 14.37
N GLN A 90 18.78 5.47 15.07
CA GLN A 90 20.12 6.10 15.15
C GLN A 90 21.14 5.45 14.22
N PHE A 91 20.88 4.22 13.79
CA PHE A 91 21.84 3.38 13.09
C PHE A 91 21.13 2.66 11.93
N PRO A 92 20.83 3.37 10.83
CA PRO A 92 19.95 2.87 9.75
C PRO A 92 20.44 1.58 9.07
N GLU A 93 21.71 1.21 9.24
CA GLU A 93 22.29 -0.06 8.81
C GLU A 93 21.68 -1.28 9.50
N PHE A 94 21.15 -1.12 10.73
CA PHE A 94 20.45 -2.20 11.42
C PHE A 94 19.02 -2.27 10.92
N LYS A 95 18.75 -3.33 10.15
CA LYS A 95 17.46 -3.62 9.55
C LYS A 95 16.67 -4.65 10.37
N TYR A 96 15.36 -4.47 10.41
CA TYR A 96 14.41 -5.29 11.14
C TYR A 96 13.22 -5.66 10.28
N LEU A 97 12.73 -6.87 10.47
CA LEU A 97 11.54 -7.39 9.82
C LEU A 97 10.49 -7.69 10.89
N HIS A 98 9.35 -7.03 10.78
CA HIS A 98 8.19 -7.24 11.65
C HIS A 98 7.13 -8.07 10.94
N THR A 99 6.83 -9.27 11.45
CA THR A 99 5.82 -10.20 10.90
C THR A 99 4.75 -10.49 11.97
N GLY A 100 3.65 -9.76 11.95
CA GLY A 100 2.65 -9.82 13.03
C GLY A 100 3.28 -9.53 14.40
N ASP A 101 3.28 -10.54 15.28
CA ASP A 101 3.84 -10.45 16.64
C ASP A 101 5.34 -10.72 16.71
N ASN A 102 5.92 -11.36 15.69
CA ASN A 102 7.34 -11.71 15.68
C ASN A 102 8.18 -10.58 15.09
N ARG A 103 9.41 -10.47 15.57
CA ARG A 103 10.38 -9.49 15.09
C ARG A 103 11.71 -10.18 14.83
N TYR A 104 12.31 -9.87 13.70
CA TYR A 104 13.59 -10.41 13.28
C TYR A 104 14.58 -9.28 13.06
N ALA A 105 15.84 -9.52 13.44
CA ALA A 105 16.96 -8.65 13.14
C ALA A 105 17.75 -9.24 11.97
N TRP A 106 18.22 -8.38 11.07
CA TRP A 106 19.10 -8.81 9.99
C TRP A 106 20.52 -9.01 10.52
N MET A 107 21.04 -10.22 10.38
CA MET A 107 22.39 -10.55 10.80
C MET A 107 23.33 -10.43 9.60
N VAL A 108 24.21 -9.43 9.65
CA VAL A 108 25.10 -9.07 8.52
C VAL A 108 26.08 -10.22 8.20
N ASP A 109 26.59 -10.90 9.22
CA ASP A 109 27.58 -11.96 9.07
C ASP A 109 27.01 -13.24 8.45
N SER A 110 25.84 -13.68 8.94
CA SER A 110 25.14 -14.86 8.44
C SER A 110 24.28 -14.55 7.21
N LYS A 111 24.04 -13.27 6.90
CA LYS A 111 23.10 -12.78 5.88
C LYS A 111 21.74 -13.43 6.06
N THR A 112 21.26 -13.51 7.30
CA THR A 112 19.98 -14.15 7.63
C THR A 112 19.13 -13.29 8.56
N TRP A 113 17.81 -13.43 8.42
CA TRP A 113 16.86 -12.97 9.44
C TRP A 113 16.91 -13.91 10.65
N GLU A 114 17.24 -13.36 11.82
CA GLU A 114 17.24 -14.09 13.09
C GLU A 114 16.21 -13.48 14.04
N GLU A 115 15.53 -14.32 14.82
CA GLU A 115 14.52 -13.84 15.77
C GLU A 115 15.19 -12.93 16.81
N SER A 116 14.61 -11.76 17.04
CA SER A 116 15.16 -10.77 17.94
C SER A 116 14.80 -11.09 19.39
N ASP A 117 15.80 -11.19 20.26
CA ASP A 117 15.60 -11.30 21.72
C ASP A 117 15.09 -10.00 22.38
N CYS A 118 15.11 -8.87 21.68
CA CYS A 118 14.61 -7.60 22.20
C CYS A 118 13.08 -7.60 22.30
N ASP A 119 12.57 -7.06 23.41
CA ASP A 119 11.13 -6.96 23.63
C ASP A 119 10.44 -5.95 22.70
N HIS A 120 9.11 -6.04 22.63
CA HIS A 120 8.30 -5.17 21.78
C HIS A 120 8.46 -3.67 22.12
N ALA A 121 8.64 -3.32 23.40
CA ALA A 121 8.77 -1.93 23.82
C ALA A 121 10.09 -1.32 23.33
N TRP A 122 11.17 -2.10 23.34
CA TRP A 122 12.45 -1.70 22.79
C TRP A 122 12.32 -1.41 21.29
N HIS A 123 11.69 -2.31 20.53
CA HIS A 123 11.50 -2.13 19.09
C HIS A 123 10.70 -0.86 18.78
N VAL A 124 9.61 -0.60 19.49
CA VAL A 124 8.82 0.64 19.30
C VAL A 124 9.64 1.89 19.64
N ALA A 125 10.44 1.84 20.69
CA ALA A 125 11.26 2.96 21.13
C ALA A 125 12.42 3.26 20.16
N HIS A 126 13.03 2.24 19.55
CA HIS A 126 14.31 2.36 18.85
C HIS A 126 14.26 2.10 17.34
N THR A 127 13.17 1.55 16.82
CA THR A 127 13.00 1.32 15.37
C THR A 127 11.97 2.27 14.76
N GLN A 128 12.14 2.56 13.49
CA GLN A 128 11.20 3.29 12.66
C GLN A 128 10.90 2.47 11.40
N PRO A 129 9.72 2.60 10.78
CA PRO A 129 9.47 1.96 9.50
C PRO A 129 10.57 2.35 8.52
N VAL A 130 11.10 1.38 7.77
CA VAL A 130 11.94 1.71 6.61
C VAL A 130 11.06 2.57 5.74
N GLN A 131 11.53 3.78 5.45
CA GLN A 131 10.98 4.51 4.33
C GLN A 131 11.37 3.70 3.10
N THR A 132 10.56 2.70 2.73
CA THR A 132 10.54 2.24 1.35
C THR A 132 10.31 3.52 0.58
N ALA A 133 11.33 3.95 -0.18
CA ALA A 133 11.17 4.95 -1.21
C ALA A 133 9.83 4.64 -1.86
N THR A 134 8.86 5.51 -1.55
CA THR A 134 7.47 5.35 -1.92
C THR A 134 7.48 4.88 -3.36
N GLN A 135 6.88 3.74 -3.67
CA GLN A 135 6.81 3.22 -5.03
C GLN A 135 6.55 4.38 -5.97
N ASP A 136 7.58 4.73 -6.73
CA ASP A 136 7.82 6.08 -7.18
C ASP A 136 6.78 6.48 -8.21
N GLN A 137 5.83 7.31 -7.81
CA GLN A 137 5.04 8.09 -8.75
C GLN A 137 5.92 9.19 -9.35
N GLY A 138 6.96 8.81 -10.11
CA GLY A 138 7.81 9.76 -10.82
C GLY A 138 9.23 9.32 -11.18
N LEU A 139 9.75 8.21 -10.63
CA LEU A 139 11.07 7.73 -11.03
C LEU A 139 10.99 6.99 -12.36
N ILE A 140 12.05 7.17 -13.13
CA ILE A 140 12.27 6.55 -14.43
C ILE A 140 13.59 5.78 -14.34
N SER A 141 13.70 4.69 -15.10
CA SER A 141 14.98 3.97 -15.21
C SER A 141 16.05 4.87 -15.82
N GLY A 142 17.33 4.59 -15.59
CA GLY A 142 18.41 5.37 -16.19
C GLY A 142 18.41 5.33 -17.73
N ALA A 143 17.94 4.22 -18.32
CA ALA A 143 17.72 4.12 -19.76
C ALA A 143 16.58 5.03 -20.27
N GLU A 144 15.50 5.18 -19.52
CA GLU A 144 14.41 6.11 -19.83
C GLU A 144 14.84 7.57 -19.59
N ALA A 145 15.66 7.81 -18.58
CA ALA A 145 16.23 9.10 -18.26
C ALA A 145 17.15 9.61 -19.41
N LEU A 146 18.00 8.74 -19.97
CA LEU A 146 18.80 9.07 -21.16
C LEU A 146 17.93 9.40 -22.37
N ARG A 147 16.84 8.65 -22.59
CA ARG A 147 15.89 8.94 -23.68
C ARG A 147 15.18 10.27 -23.45
N ALA A 148 14.76 10.56 -22.22
CA ALA A 148 14.12 11.82 -21.87
C ALA A 148 15.05 13.01 -22.09
N LEU A 149 16.34 12.89 -21.73
CA LEU A 149 17.36 13.90 -22.04
C LEU A 149 17.54 14.07 -23.55
N ALA A 150 17.57 12.98 -24.33
CA ALA A 150 17.65 13.03 -25.78
C ALA A 150 16.42 13.67 -26.44
N ASP A 151 15.23 13.49 -25.84
CA ASP A 151 13.97 14.13 -26.24
C ASP A 151 13.89 15.61 -25.79
N GLY A 152 14.94 16.14 -25.15
CA GLY A 152 15.00 17.52 -24.67
C GLY A 152 14.20 17.79 -23.38
N LYS A 153 13.83 16.75 -22.63
CA LYS A 153 13.17 16.87 -21.32
C LYS A 153 14.21 17.07 -20.21
N SER A 154 13.85 17.81 -19.18
CA SER A 154 14.70 17.98 -17.99
C SER A 154 14.55 16.79 -17.05
N VAL A 155 15.67 16.16 -16.72
CA VAL A 155 15.75 15.02 -15.80
C VAL A 155 16.55 15.45 -14.58
N GLU A 156 16.10 15.02 -13.41
CA GLU A 156 16.83 15.19 -12.15
C GLU A 156 17.30 13.83 -11.61
N ALA A 157 18.45 13.82 -10.95
CA ALA A 157 19.02 12.64 -10.31
C ALA A 157 19.21 12.87 -8.81
N SER A 158 19.11 11.80 -8.03
CA SER A 158 19.34 11.76 -6.59
C SER A 158 20.17 10.52 -6.24
N THR A 159 20.83 10.53 -5.08
CA THR A 159 21.63 9.39 -4.59
C THR A 159 21.00 8.77 -3.36
N GLU A 160 21.34 7.52 -3.04
CA GLU A 160 20.84 6.85 -1.84
C GLU A 160 21.19 7.56 -0.51
N PHE A 161 22.26 8.36 -0.49
CA PHE A 161 22.66 9.14 0.68
C PHE A 161 21.91 10.48 0.79
N SER A 162 21.34 10.96 -0.30
CA SER A 162 20.64 12.25 -0.38
C SER A 162 19.29 12.15 -1.10
N PRO A 163 18.38 11.23 -0.70
CA PRO A 163 17.16 10.89 -1.44
C PRO A 163 16.15 12.06 -1.57
N THR A 164 16.35 13.14 -0.81
CA THR A 164 15.53 14.35 -0.84
C THR A 164 16.13 15.48 -1.69
N VAL A 165 17.39 15.35 -2.09
CA VAL A 165 18.12 16.31 -2.92
C VAL A 165 18.12 15.83 -4.36
N TRP A 166 17.66 16.69 -5.25
CA TRP A 166 17.53 16.42 -6.68
C TRP A 166 18.38 17.42 -7.46
N GLU A 167 19.31 16.88 -8.24
CA GLU A 167 20.26 17.65 -9.03
C GLU A 167 20.05 17.39 -10.51
N ASP A 168 20.62 18.25 -11.37
CA ASP A 168 20.53 18.04 -12.81
C ASP A 168 21.23 16.73 -13.20
N ALA A 169 20.48 15.83 -13.85
CA ALA A 169 21.00 14.53 -14.22
C ALA A 169 22.08 14.62 -15.33
N ALA A 170 22.21 15.77 -16.01
CA ALA A 170 23.27 16.02 -16.99
C ALA A 170 24.70 15.98 -16.40
N ASN A 171 24.84 15.95 -15.07
CA ASN A 171 26.13 15.80 -14.39
C ASN A 171 26.69 14.37 -14.43
N TYR A 172 25.85 13.38 -14.77
CA TYR A 172 26.25 11.97 -14.79
C TYR A 172 26.51 11.47 -16.21
N SER A 173 27.42 10.50 -16.34
CA SER A 173 27.76 9.89 -17.62
C SER A 173 26.75 8.84 -18.06
N ALA A 174 26.63 8.60 -19.36
CA ALA A 174 25.70 7.58 -19.90
C ALA A 174 25.92 6.18 -19.30
N ASN A 175 27.15 5.84 -18.89
CA ASN A 175 27.44 4.58 -18.23
C ASN A 175 26.81 4.53 -16.83
N GLU A 176 26.88 5.63 -16.07
CA GLU A 176 26.28 5.74 -14.73
C GLU A 176 24.74 5.72 -14.79
N PHE A 177 24.15 6.28 -15.84
CA PHE A 177 22.72 6.10 -16.12
C PHE A 177 22.37 4.64 -16.35
N LEU A 178 23.12 3.91 -17.19
CA LEU A 178 22.80 2.52 -17.51
C LEU A 178 23.10 1.56 -16.35
N ALA A 179 24.12 1.86 -15.55
CA ALA A 179 24.45 1.12 -14.34
C ALA A 179 23.53 1.46 -13.16
N GLU A 180 22.86 2.62 -13.22
CA GLU A 180 22.09 3.22 -12.11
C GLU A 180 22.93 3.38 -10.83
N GLU A 181 24.24 3.59 -11.01
CA GLU A 181 25.23 3.72 -9.95
C GLU A 181 26.34 4.69 -10.41
N THR A 182 26.92 5.44 -9.48
CA THR A 182 28.07 6.30 -9.75
C THR A 182 29.34 5.47 -10.00
N ALA A 183 30.31 6.05 -10.69
CA ALA A 183 31.62 5.41 -10.83
C ALA A 183 32.28 5.16 -9.46
N GLU A 184 32.84 3.97 -9.28
CA GLU A 184 33.72 3.68 -8.15
C GLU A 184 35.02 4.48 -8.28
N THR A 185 35.50 5.04 -7.18
CA THR A 185 36.80 5.71 -7.10
C THR A 185 37.62 5.10 -5.97
N GLU A 186 38.94 5.38 -5.93
CA GLU A 186 39.81 4.87 -4.85
C GLU A 186 39.34 5.31 -3.44
N ASP A 187 38.63 6.44 -3.34
CA ASP A 187 38.18 7.02 -2.08
C ASP A 187 36.69 6.75 -1.76
N TYR A 188 35.88 6.30 -2.73
CA TYR A 188 34.42 6.13 -2.56
C TYR A 188 33.87 4.92 -3.33
N CYS A 189 33.06 4.11 -2.65
CA CYS A 189 32.25 3.05 -3.27
C CYS A 189 31.18 3.65 -4.20
N SER A 190 30.71 2.85 -5.17
CA SER A 190 29.59 3.27 -6.02
C SER A 190 28.35 3.57 -5.18
N MET A 191 27.64 4.63 -5.57
CA MET A 191 26.41 5.06 -4.92
C MET A 191 25.26 4.80 -5.87
N LYS A 192 24.15 4.28 -5.37
CA LYS A 192 22.95 4.09 -6.21
C LYS A 192 22.34 5.42 -6.65
N LEU A 193 22.00 5.51 -7.93
CA LEU A 193 21.34 6.66 -8.56
C LEU A 193 19.85 6.42 -8.76
N PHE A 194 19.08 7.49 -8.58
CA PHE A 194 17.63 7.54 -8.79
C PHE A 194 17.32 8.68 -9.75
N PHE A 195 16.50 8.45 -10.79
CA PHE A 195 16.20 9.45 -11.81
C PHE A 195 14.71 9.78 -11.87
N ARG A 196 14.38 11.05 -12.12
CA ARG A 196 12.99 11.49 -12.35
C ARG A 196 12.90 12.57 -13.42
N LEU A 197 11.72 12.75 -14.00
CA LEU A 197 11.44 13.97 -14.74
C LEU A 197 11.30 15.15 -13.77
N LYS A 198 11.92 16.27 -14.09
CA LYS A 198 11.77 17.50 -13.30
C LYS A 198 10.29 17.86 -13.20
N PRO A 199 9.70 18.01 -12.00
CA PRO A 199 8.30 18.40 -11.87
C PRO A 199 8.06 19.74 -12.56
N GLN A 200 7.18 19.74 -13.56
CA GLN A 200 6.76 20.96 -14.25
C GLN A 200 5.33 21.29 -13.83
N THR A 201 5.07 22.55 -13.51
CA THR A 201 3.71 23.04 -13.30
C THR A 201 3.00 23.14 -14.64
N ILE A 202 2.15 22.17 -14.96
CA ILE A 202 1.24 22.28 -16.11
C ILE A 202 0.11 23.22 -15.71
N LYS A 203 -0.08 24.31 -16.46
CA LYS A 203 -1.30 25.11 -16.35
C LYS A 203 -2.43 24.34 -17.02
N LEU A 204 -3.39 23.89 -16.23
CA LEU A 204 -4.56 23.18 -16.71
C LEU A 204 -5.74 24.14 -16.81
N ASP A 205 -6.03 24.62 -18.03
CA ASP A 205 -7.23 25.42 -18.30
C ASP A 205 -8.41 24.46 -18.56
N LEU A 206 -9.21 24.23 -17.53
CA LEU A 206 -10.44 23.44 -17.60
C LEU A 206 -11.64 24.37 -17.81
N GLU A 207 -12.26 24.32 -18.99
CA GLU A 207 -13.62 24.82 -19.17
C GLU A 207 -14.59 23.82 -18.51
N ILE A 208 -14.89 24.05 -17.22
CA ILE A 208 -15.92 23.30 -16.53
C ILE A 208 -17.27 23.80 -17.07
N PRO A 209 -18.05 22.96 -17.80
CA PRO A 209 -19.39 23.37 -18.21
C PRO A 209 -20.19 23.74 -16.97
N ALA A 210 -20.98 24.82 -17.06
CA ALA A 210 -21.80 25.27 -15.95
C ALA A 210 -22.55 24.07 -15.34
N PRO A 211 -22.58 23.93 -14.01
CA PRO A 211 -23.14 22.77 -13.35
C PRO A 211 -24.55 22.49 -13.90
N PHE A 212 -24.75 21.26 -14.38
CA PHE A 212 -26.03 20.83 -14.90
C PHE A 212 -27.09 20.94 -13.81
N LYS A 213 -28.00 21.91 -13.94
CA LYS A 213 -29.18 22.02 -13.07
C LYS A 213 -30.16 20.91 -13.43
N ALA A 214 -30.06 19.79 -12.73
CA ALA A 214 -31.09 18.76 -12.79
C ALA A 214 -32.39 19.32 -12.20
N LYS A 215 -33.44 19.42 -13.03
CA LYS A 215 -34.82 19.65 -12.55
C LYS A 215 -35.28 18.39 -11.82
N ILE A 216 -35.15 18.37 -10.50
CA ILE A 216 -35.82 17.36 -9.69
C ILE A 216 -37.31 17.67 -9.70
N GLY A 217 -38.05 16.91 -10.50
CA GLY A 217 -39.51 16.82 -10.39
C GLY A 217 -40.28 18.08 -10.77
N GLY A 218 -40.18 18.54 -12.02
CA GLY A 218 -41.24 19.30 -12.72
C GLY A 218 -42.04 20.34 -11.92
N ARG A 219 -41.41 21.13 -11.04
CA ARG A 219 -42.04 22.19 -10.24
C ARG A 219 -41.10 23.37 -10.15
N ASP A 220 -41.68 24.56 -10.28
CA ASP A 220 -41.00 25.82 -10.56
C ASP A 220 -39.84 26.15 -9.61
N ASP A 221 -38.76 26.70 -10.19
CA ASP A 221 -37.44 26.96 -9.59
C ASP A 221 -37.44 28.05 -8.47
N THR A 222 -38.59 28.34 -7.85
CA THR A 222 -38.75 29.46 -6.90
C THR A 222 -39.33 29.08 -5.55
N SER A 223 -39.55 27.79 -5.27
CA SER A 223 -40.10 27.35 -3.98
C SER A 223 -39.02 26.86 -3.01
N PHE A 224 -39.13 27.27 -1.75
CA PHE A 224 -38.27 26.84 -0.65
C PHE A 224 -38.94 25.71 0.12
N ILE A 225 -38.18 24.68 0.49
CA ILE A 225 -38.70 23.48 1.17
C ILE A 225 -38.08 23.38 2.57
N LEU A 226 -38.93 23.27 3.59
CA LEU A 226 -38.52 22.95 4.96
C LEU A 226 -39.00 21.54 5.32
N ASN A 227 -38.05 20.64 5.59
CA ASN A 227 -38.36 19.29 6.04
C ASN A 227 -38.41 19.27 7.57
N VAL A 228 -39.54 18.82 8.13
CA VAL A 228 -39.73 18.66 9.58
C VAL A 228 -40.19 17.24 9.85
N GLY A 229 -39.24 16.37 10.23
CA GLY A 229 -39.48 14.94 10.39
C GLY A 229 -39.94 14.29 9.08
N ARG A 230 -41.16 13.74 9.06
CA ARG A 230 -41.77 13.12 7.87
C ARG A 230 -42.63 14.07 7.04
N HIS A 231 -42.72 15.34 7.42
CA HIS A 231 -43.53 16.33 6.73
C HIS A 231 -42.64 17.29 5.94
N GLN A 232 -43.10 17.68 4.76
CA GLN A 232 -42.45 18.69 3.93
C GLN A 232 -43.38 19.90 3.84
N TYR A 233 -42.84 21.06 4.17
CA TYR A 233 -43.53 22.34 4.07
C TYR A 233 -42.95 23.15 2.91
N LEU A 234 -43.84 23.69 2.08
CA LEU A 234 -43.48 24.44 0.88
C LEU A 234 -43.76 25.92 1.10
N TYR A 235 -42.77 26.75 0.79
CA TYR A 235 -42.85 28.21 0.86
C TYR A 235 -42.60 28.80 -0.52
N GLN A 236 -43.41 29.79 -0.90
CA GLN A 236 -43.35 30.44 -2.20
C GLN A 236 -42.34 31.61 -2.24
N ASN A 237 -41.83 32.02 -1.08
CA ASN A 237 -40.85 33.09 -0.94
C ASN A 237 -39.84 32.77 0.19
N GLU A 238 -38.67 33.41 0.12
CA GLU A 238 -37.54 33.17 1.04
C GLU A 238 -37.80 33.68 2.45
N ASP A 239 -38.53 34.80 2.57
CA ASP A 239 -38.83 35.45 3.84
C ASP A 239 -39.67 34.54 4.75
N ASP A 240 -40.71 33.92 4.21
CA ASP A 240 -41.58 33.03 4.97
C ASP A 240 -40.89 31.70 5.31
N TYR A 241 -40.04 31.20 4.40
CA TYR A 241 -39.16 30.07 4.69
C TYR A 241 -38.21 30.39 5.86
N THR A 242 -37.55 31.54 5.82
CA THR A 242 -36.58 31.96 6.84
C THR A 242 -37.24 32.16 8.19
N LYS A 243 -38.44 32.78 8.22
CA LYS A 243 -39.23 32.90 9.45
C LYS A 243 -39.60 31.53 10.02
N ALA A 244 -40.05 30.60 9.19
CA ALA A 244 -40.42 29.26 9.62
C ALA A 244 -39.21 28.45 10.13
N ARG A 245 -38.07 28.51 9.44
CA ARG A 245 -36.82 27.86 9.85
C ARG A 245 -36.35 28.41 11.20
N ASN A 246 -36.26 29.73 11.35
CA ASN A 246 -35.78 30.35 12.58
C ASN A 246 -36.72 30.06 13.77
N ALA A 247 -38.04 30.01 13.53
CA ALA A 247 -39.01 29.61 14.55
C ALA A 247 -38.81 28.15 14.99
N LEU A 248 -38.53 27.25 14.04
CA LEU A 248 -38.24 25.85 14.34
C LEU A 248 -36.93 25.69 15.12
N GLU A 249 -35.86 26.39 14.73
CA GLU A 249 -34.60 26.43 15.46
C GLU A 249 -34.79 26.94 16.89
N ALA A 250 -35.54 28.03 17.09
CA ALA A 250 -35.85 28.55 18.42
C ALA A 250 -36.62 27.54 19.30
N VAL A 251 -37.52 26.75 18.71
CA VAL A 251 -38.23 25.67 19.44
C VAL A 251 -37.27 24.55 19.83
N PHE A 252 -36.35 24.15 18.94
CA PHE A 252 -35.35 23.14 19.27
C PHE A 252 -34.36 23.62 20.33
N ASP A 253 -33.89 24.86 20.24
CA ASP A 253 -32.99 25.46 21.23
C ASP A 253 -33.67 25.56 22.60
N ALA A 254 -34.95 25.97 22.64
CA ALA A 254 -35.73 25.98 23.88
C ALA A 254 -35.95 24.58 24.46
N ALA A 255 -36.15 23.57 23.61
CA ALA A 255 -36.31 22.18 24.05
C ALA A 255 -34.99 21.57 24.57
N LEU A 256 -33.84 21.99 24.05
CA LEU A 256 -32.52 21.51 24.45
C LEU A 256 -31.93 22.30 25.64
N GLY A 257 -32.32 23.57 25.83
CA GLY A 257 -31.83 24.44 26.91
C GLY A 257 -32.55 24.30 28.26
N GLY A 258 -33.57 23.43 28.36
CA GLY A 258 -34.45 23.28 29.54
C GLY A 258 -33.99 22.31 30.63
N TYR A 259 -32.79 21.72 30.54
CA TYR A 259 -32.25 20.84 31.58
C TYR A 259 -30.79 21.19 31.89
N ASN A 260 -30.58 22.33 32.53
CA ASN A 260 -29.43 22.57 33.39
C ASN A 260 -29.83 23.65 34.42
N SER A 261 -30.64 23.23 35.39
CA SER A 261 -30.79 23.90 36.69
C SER A 261 -30.80 22.83 37.77
#